data_AF-A0A8S2K7R0-F1
#
_entry.id   AF-A0A8S2K7R0-F1
#
_cell.length_a   1.000
_cell.length_b   1.000
_cell.length_c   1.000
_cell.angle_alpha   90.00
_cell.angle_beta   90.00
_cell.angle_gamma   90.00
#
_symmetry.space_group_name_H-M   'P 1'
#
loop_
_entity.id
_entity.type
_entity.pdbx_description
1 polymer ?
#
loop_
_entity_poly.entity_id
_entity_poly.type
_entity_poly.pdbx_seq_one_letter_code
_entity_poly.pdbx_strand_id
1 'polypeptide(L)'
;ETQINGTMKNEIAHYRKIQALFPIISIVFHDQTKVEIFVQIKTIQEQSKVQTCQDDFDGEESIHGVHDIERLLIHVYSPPIFQHFLTFIRAWAQKVGLYGQVYGYLSGYSWAILCAYICHKFLAPLKSLSSIEEFSIEEFFSLVQQFFSTFAHFNWSANALRLYPKSYKQKTLAGRSLAHNRGSMRIISPSPPFNNTGRSTINSTRDLISEGFERVVQLLTTINTITSEDKWNALKQILELPHEFPSEKVKSILRLTFSSENGQELDEWIGWTKSRLGHFLNDCEEECHLSIQTQNSIEYRSNNIEGFYGIGFQLDPQSLNRNRKFFDCLKKFLDQFNLCPNRTDSMKISQDVISAHDWKLERTQPKPQRLRK
;
A
#
# COMPACT_ATOMS: atom_id res chain seq x y z
N GLU A 1 5.56 -26.78 -7.68
CA GLU A 1 6.64 -27.45 -8.45
C GLU A 1 6.15 -28.27 -9.65
N THR A 2 5.05 -29.01 -9.54
CA THR A 2 4.48 -29.83 -10.65
C THR A 2 3.82 -29.00 -11.76
N GLN A 3 3.38 -27.76 -11.47
CA GLN A 3 2.76 -26.84 -12.43
C GLN A 3 3.71 -25.75 -12.97
N ILE A 4 4.93 -25.65 -12.45
CA ILE A 4 5.91 -24.67 -12.94
C ILE A 4 6.54 -25.27 -14.19
N ASN A 5 6.17 -24.72 -15.34
CA ASN A 5 6.65 -25.15 -16.65
C ASN A 5 8.20 -25.17 -16.68
N GLY A 6 8.80 -26.15 -17.37
CA GLY A 6 10.25 -26.42 -17.28
C GLY A 6 11.17 -25.24 -17.61
N THR A 7 10.69 -24.28 -18.43
CA THR A 7 11.39 -23.04 -18.74
C THR A 7 11.44 -22.05 -17.56
N MET A 8 10.33 -21.88 -16.83
CA MET A 8 10.27 -20.96 -15.68
C MET A 8 11.15 -21.41 -14.51
N LYS A 9 11.36 -22.72 -14.32
CA LYS A 9 12.22 -23.22 -13.23
C LYS A 9 13.65 -22.71 -13.31
N ASN A 10 14.18 -22.52 -14.53
CA ASN A 10 15.56 -22.09 -14.74
C ASN A 10 15.75 -20.57 -14.52
N GLU A 11 14.66 -19.81 -14.45
CA GLU A 11 14.69 -18.36 -14.24
C GLU A 11 14.50 -17.98 -12.76
N ILE A 12 14.03 -18.91 -11.93
CA ILE A 12 13.78 -18.71 -10.51
C ILE A 12 15.09 -18.89 -9.72
N ALA A 13 15.57 -17.81 -9.13
CA ALA A 13 16.72 -17.85 -8.22
C ALA A 13 16.37 -18.57 -6.91
N HIS A 14 15.25 -18.19 -6.29
CA HIS A 14 14.71 -18.89 -5.13
C HIS A 14 13.22 -18.59 -4.97
N TYR A 15 12.51 -19.44 -4.23
CA TYR A 15 11.14 -19.15 -3.81
C TYR A 15 10.97 -19.51 -2.33
N ARG A 16 10.08 -18.81 -1.63
CA ARG A 16 9.77 -19.08 -0.22
C ARG A 16 8.28 -18.98 0.05
N LYS A 17 7.80 -19.80 0.98
CA LYS A 17 6.43 -19.73 1.50
C LYS A 17 6.41 -18.80 2.71
N ILE A 18 5.59 -17.76 2.66
CA ILE A 18 5.36 -16.81 3.74
C ILE A 18 4.02 -17.18 4.38
N GLN A 19 4.04 -17.54 5.67
CA GLN A 19 2.83 -17.68 6.47
C GLN A 19 2.30 -16.29 6.82
N ALA A 20 1.26 -15.87 6.11
CA ALA A 20 0.46 -14.69 6.41
C ALA A 20 -1.02 -15.11 6.54
N LEU A 21 -1.92 -14.15 6.77
CA LEU A 21 -3.38 -14.39 6.79
C LEU A 21 -3.84 -15.19 5.54
N PHE A 22 -3.15 -14.97 4.41
CA PHE A 22 -3.21 -15.82 3.23
C PHE A 22 -1.80 -16.36 2.91
N PRO A 23 -1.62 -17.65 2.63
CA PRO A 23 -0.32 -18.19 2.25
C PRO A 23 0.21 -17.52 0.98
N ILE A 24 1.41 -16.93 1.06
CA ILE A 24 2.07 -16.29 -0.07
C ILE A 24 3.29 -17.12 -0.48
N ILE A 25 3.46 -17.38 -1.76
CA ILE A 25 4.73 -17.84 -2.34
C ILE A 25 5.43 -16.62 -2.94
N SER A 26 6.51 -16.19 -2.31
CA SER A 26 7.40 -15.17 -2.86
C SER A 26 8.43 -15.87 -3.75
N ILE A 27 8.40 -15.61 -5.04
CA ILE A 27 9.35 -16.06 -6.05
C ILE A 27 10.29 -14.91 -6.37
N VAL A 28 11.60 -15.18 -6.38
CA VAL A 28 12.63 -14.26 -6.83
C VAL A 28 13.30 -14.88 -8.04
N PHE A 29 13.35 -14.13 -9.13
CA PHE A 29 13.99 -14.50 -10.37
C PHE A 29 15.47 -14.05 -10.37
N HIS A 30 16.30 -14.66 -11.23
CA HIS A 30 17.74 -14.34 -11.32
C HIS A 30 18.03 -12.88 -11.71
N ASP A 31 17.08 -12.23 -12.39
CA ASP A 31 17.11 -10.81 -12.75
C ASP A 31 16.71 -9.88 -11.59
N GLN A 32 16.54 -10.41 -10.37
CA GLN A 32 16.06 -9.72 -9.16
C GLN A 32 14.58 -9.33 -9.19
N THR A 33 13.82 -9.77 -10.20
CA THR A 33 12.36 -9.60 -10.19
C THR A 33 11.76 -10.41 -9.06
N LYS A 34 10.96 -9.76 -8.21
CA LYS A 34 10.25 -10.40 -7.09
C LYS A 34 8.76 -10.44 -7.38
N VAL A 35 8.18 -11.65 -7.35
CA VAL A 35 6.75 -11.89 -7.54
C VAL A 35 6.19 -12.58 -6.30
N GLU A 36 5.18 -11.99 -5.68
CA GLU A 36 4.48 -12.56 -4.53
C GLU A 36 3.12 -13.10 -5.00
N ILE A 37 2.96 -14.43 -4.96
CA ILE A 37 1.77 -15.16 -5.42
C ILE A 37 0.99 -15.63 -4.20
N PHE A 38 -0.29 -15.31 -4.11
CA PHE A 38 -1.18 -15.88 -3.10
C PHE A 38 -1.59 -17.29 -3.52
N VAL A 39 -1.39 -18.29 -2.66
CA VAL A 39 -1.59 -19.71 -3.01
C VAL A 39 -2.67 -20.34 -2.14
N GLN A 40 -3.70 -20.87 -2.81
CA GLN A 40 -4.67 -21.80 -2.22
C GLN A 40 -4.47 -23.19 -2.85
N ILE A 41 -4.32 -24.21 -2.01
CA ILE A 41 -4.42 -25.61 -2.45
C ILE A 41 -5.90 -25.94 -2.46
N LYS A 42 -6.53 -25.99 -3.65
CA LYS A 42 -7.80 -26.70 -3.80
C LYS A 42 -7.49 -28.19 -3.80
N THR A 43 -7.98 -28.92 -2.80
CA THR A 43 -8.12 -30.37 -2.90
C THR A 43 -9.01 -30.65 -4.11
N ILE A 44 -8.45 -31.24 -5.16
CA ILE A 44 -9.20 -31.61 -6.36
C ILE A 44 -10.12 -32.77 -5.95
N GLN A 45 -11.37 -32.46 -5.61
CA GLN A 45 -12.47 -33.39 -5.75
C GLN A 45 -13.33 -32.95 -6.93
N GLU A 46 -13.75 -33.95 -7.69
CA GLU A 46 -14.23 -33.87 -9.05
C GLU A 46 -15.45 -32.96 -9.26
N GLN A 47 -15.58 -32.53 -10.51
CA GLN A 47 -16.68 -31.75 -11.06
C GLN A 47 -18.06 -32.26 -10.60
N SER A 48 -18.73 -31.52 -9.73
CA SER A 48 -20.19 -31.54 -9.66
C SER A 48 -20.72 -30.30 -8.93
N LYS A 49 -21.58 -29.56 -9.63
CA LYS A 49 -22.51 -28.50 -9.17
C LYS A 49 -22.11 -27.75 -7.90
N VAL A 50 -21.62 -26.52 -8.08
CA VAL A 50 -21.47 -25.54 -6.99
C VAL A 50 -22.87 -25.13 -6.51
N GLN A 51 -23.38 -25.90 -5.55
CA GLN A 51 -24.34 -25.42 -4.57
C GLN A 51 -23.52 -24.95 -3.38
N THR A 52 -23.67 -23.67 -3.05
CA THR A 52 -22.95 -22.97 -1.98
C THR A 52 -23.13 -23.69 -0.65
N CYS A 53 -22.07 -24.34 -0.17
CA CYS A 53 -21.89 -24.59 1.26
C CYS A 53 -20.92 -23.54 1.78
N GLN A 54 -21.48 -22.68 2.64
CA GLN A 54 -20.73 -21.85 3.57
C GLN A 54 -19.90 -22.77 4.48
N ASP A 55 -18.76 -22.25 4.92
CA ASP A 55 -17.82 -22.82 5.91
C ASP A 55 -16.51 -23.33 5.31
N ASP A 56 -15.62 -22.38 4.95
CA ASP A 56 -14.15 -22.48 5.05
C ASP A 56 -13.51 -21.10 4.77
N PHE A 57 -13.33 -20.30 5.83
CA PHE A 57 -13.20 -18.84 5.80
C PHE A 57 -11.81 -18.28 5.37
N ASP A 58 -10.79 -19.11 5.15
CA ASP A 58 -9.41 -18.63 4.92
C ASP A 58 -8.90 -18.81 3.48
N GLY A 59 -9.56 -19.65 2.67
CA GLY A 59 -9.16 -19.93 1.29
C GLY A 59 -9.72 -18.93 0.27
N GLU A 60 -10.89 -18.37 0.54
CA GLU A 60 -11.65 -17.62 -0.46
C GLU A 60 -10.97 -16.31 -0.87
N GLU A 61 -10.45 -15.47 0.03
CA GLU A 61 -9.94 -14.11 -0.32
C GLU A 61 -8.73 -14.10 -1.28
N SER A 62 -7.93 -15.17 -1.35
CA SER A 62 -6.75 -15.24 -2.25
C SER A 62 -7.13 -15.38 -3.73
N ILE A 63 -8.16 -16.17 -4.02
CA ILE A 63 -8.73 -16.31 -5.37
C ILE A 63 -9.45 -15.01 -5.76
N HIS A 64 -10.08 -14.35 -4.79
CA HIS A 64 -10.72 -13.04 -5.01
C HIS A 64 -9.71 -12.03 -5.54
N GLY A 65 -8.48 -11.93 -5.02
CA GLY A 65 -7.50 -10.94 -5.50
C GLY A 65 -7.20 -10.95 -7.01
N VAL A 66 -6.96 -12.13 -7.60
CA VAL A 66 -6.70 -12.26 -9.06
C VAL A 66 -7.97 -12.05 -9.87
N HIS A 67 -9.08 -12.67 -9.44
CA HIS A 67 -10.37 -12.53 -10.12
C HIS A 67 -10.90 -11.09 -10.04
N ASP A 68 -10.60 -10.37 -8.97
CA ASP A 68 -11.03 -8.98 -8.73
C ASP A 68 -10.28 -8.00 -9.63
N ILE A 69 -9.01 -8.28 -9.96
CA ILE A 69 -8.24 -7.52 -10.96
C ILE A 69 -8.73 -7.86 -12.36
N GLU A 70 -8.91 -9.13 -12.71
CA GLU A 70 -9.43 -9.54 -14.02
C GLU A 70 -10.82 -8.95 -14.27
N ARG A 71 -11.73 -9.03 -13.29
CA ARG A 71 -13.05 -8.42 -13.36
C ARG A 71 -12.98 -6.91 -13.47
N LEU A 72 -12.05 -6.25 -12.79
CA LEU A 72 -11.82 -4.81 -12.98
C LEU A 72 -11.43 -4.54 -14.45
N LEU A 73 -10.41 -5.24 -14.96
CA LEU A 73 -9.88 -5.04 -16.32
C LEU A 73 -10.91 -5.28 -17.42
N ILE A 74 -11.78 -6.29 -17.27
CA ILE A 74 -12.85 -6.59 -18.24
C ILE A 74 -13.83 -5.42 -18.41
N HIS A 75 -14.03 -4.62 -17.36
CA HIS A 75 -15.01 -3.54 -17.35
C HIS A 75 -14.38 -2.14 -17.41
N VAL A 76 -13.05 -2.04 -17.48
CA VAL A 76 -12.36 -0.76 -17.61
C VAL A 76 -12.55 -0.22 -19.03
N TYR A 77 -12.96 1.05 -19.15
CA TYR A 77 -12.98 1.74 -20.44
C TYR A 77 -11.55 1.99 -20.93
N SER A 78 -11.29 1.60 -22.19
CA SER A 78 -9.99 1.68 -22.86
C SER A 78 -8.81 1.15 -22.03
N PRO A 79 -8.62 -0.20 -21.99
CA PRO A 79 -7.55 -0.83 -21.22
C PRO A 79 -6.14 -0.27 -21.45
N PRO A 80 -5.71 0.06 -22.69
CA PRO A 80 -4.36 0.63 -22.91
C PRO A 80 -4.17 1.98 -22.19
N ILE A 81 -5.16 2.88 -22.27
CA ILE A 81 -5.12 4.19 -21.61
C ILE A 81 -5.11 4.03 -20.09
N PHE A 82 -5.99 3.16 -19.58
CA PHE A 82 -6.03 2.85 -18.15
C PHE A 82 -4.68 2.36 -17.61
N GLN A 83 -3.98 1.48 -18.34
CA GLN A 83 -2.68 0.96 -17.90
C GLN A 83 -1.63 2.07 -17.77
N HIS A 84 -1.55 2.98 -18.75
CA HIS A 84 -0.62 4.11 -18.71
C HIS A 84 -0.97 5.07 -17.57
N PHE A 85 -2.27 5.35 -17.43
CA PHE A 85 -2.77 6.22 -16.38
C PHE A 85 -2.53 5.65 -14.98
N LEU A 86 -2.83 4.36 -14.76
CA LEU A 86 -2.56 3.67 -13.50
C LEU A 86 -1.06 3.63 -13.19
N THR A 87 -0.22 3.41 -14.21
CA THR A 87 1.24 3.42 -14.04
C THR A 87 1.72 4.78 -13.58
N PHE A 88 1.24 5.86 -14.19
CA PHE A 88 1.56 7.24 -13.78
C PHE A 88 1.14 7.53 -12.34
N ILE A 89 -0.12 7.22 -11.98
CA ILE A 89 -0.63 7.45 -10.61
C ILE A 89 0.12 6.62 -9.57
N ARG A 90 0.45 5.36 -9.88
CA ARG A 90 1.27 4.53 -8.99
C ARG A 90 2.67 5.07 -8.82
N ALA A 91 3.32 5.51 -9.90
CA ALA A 91 4.65 6.11 -9.85
C ALA A 91 4.65 7.35 -8.96
N TRP A 92 3.66 8.24 -9.12
CA TRP A 92 3.44 9.38 -8.23
C TRP A 92 3.29 8.93 -6.78
N ALA A 93 2.32 8.06 -6.48
CA ALA A 93 2.02 7.63 -5.10
C ALA A 93 3.23 6.96 -4.42
N GLN A 94 4.03 6.20 -5.16
CA GLN A 94 5.27 5.60 -4.67
C GLN A 94 6.33 6.66 -4.38
N LYS A 95 6.51 7.63 -5.29
CA LYS A 95 7.49 8.72 -5.15
C LYS A 95 7.20 9.61 -3.95
N VAL A 96 5.93 9.96 -3.72
CA VAL A 96 5.55 10.85 -2.60
C VAL A 96 5.32 10.12 -1.27
N GLY A 97 5.50 8.79 -1.21
CA GLY A 97 5.39 8.05 0.04
C GLY A 97 3.99 7.57 0.44
N LEU A 98 3.02 7.61 -0.47
CA LEU A 98 1.61 7.33 -0.20
C LEU A 98 1.16 5.95 -0.72
N TYR A 99 2.12 5.04 -0.97
CA TYR A 99 1.85 3.70 -1.49
C TYR A 99 2.24 2.62 -0.49
N GLY A 100 1.36 1.63 -0.29
CA GLY A 100 1.66 0.42 0.47
C GLY A 100 0.66 0.16 1.59
N GLN A 101 -0.20 -0.83 1.37
CA GLN A 101 -1.26 -1.23 2.33
C GLN A 101 -0.72 -1.59 3.71
N VAL A 102 0.41 -2.27 3.73
CA VAL A 102 1.10 -2.69 4.96
C VAL A 102 1.48 -1.51 5.86
N TYR A 103 1.76 -0.34 5.26
CA TYR A 103 2.20 0.86 5.96
C TYR A 103 1.02 1.80 6.30
N GLY A 104 -0.21 1.34 6.08
CA GLY A 104 -1.43 2.11 6.30
C GLY A 104 -1.87 2.96 5.11
N TYR A 105 -1.23 2.84 3.94
CA TYR A 105 -1.63 3.55 2.72
C TYR A 105 -2.47 2.66 1.79
N LEU A 106 -2.72 3.12 0.56
CA LEU A 106 -3.50 2.36 -0.41
C LEU A 106 -2.67 1.26 -1.09
N SER A 107 -3.33 0.14 -1.36
CA SER A 107 -2.79 -0.96 -2.17
C SER A 107 -2.82 -0.61 -3.67
N GLY A 108 -2.04 -1.32 -4.48
CA GLY A 108 -2.10 -1.19 -5.94
C GLY A 108 -3.50 -1.44 -6.51
N TYR A 109 -4.27 -2.35 -5.90
CA TYR A 109 -5.66 -2.58 -6.28
C TYR A 109 -6.59 -1.41 -5.95
N SER A 110 -6.38 -0.76 -4.79
CA SER A 110 -7.15 0.44 -4.44
C SER A 110 -6.88 1.58 -5.43
N TRP A 111 -5.62 1.82 -5.77
CA TRP A 111 -5.23 2.79 -6.81
C TRP A 111 -5.86 2.46 -8.17
N ALA A 112 -5.89 1.18 -8.54
CA ALA A 112 -6.53 0.73 -9.77
C ALA A 112 -8.04 1.04 -9.82
N ILE A 113 -8.76 0.85 -8.70
CA ILE A 113 -10.18 1.21 -8.61
C ILE A 113 -10.37 2.73 -8.73
N LEU A 114 -9.51 3.54 -8.09
CA LEU A 114 -9.56 5.00 -8.23
C LEU A 114 -9.38 5.42 -9.69
N CYS A 115 -8.37 4.88 -10.38
CA CYS A 115 -8.14 5.16 -11.79
C CYS A 115 -9.31 4.71 -12.67
N ALA A 116 -9.86 3.51 -12.43
CA ALA A 116 -10.98 3.00 -13.20
C ALA A 116 -12.23 3.89 -13.04
N TYR A 117 -12.48 4.41 -11.84
CA TYR A 117 -13.57 5.36 -11.59
C TYR A 117 -13.42 6.63 -12.42
N ILE A 118 -12.21 7.17 -12.53
CA ILE A 118 -11.93 8.36 -13.37
C ILE A 118 -12.11 8.03 -14.85
N CYS A 119 -11.60 6.89 -15.33
CA CYS A 119 -11.83 6.44 -16.70
C CYS A 119 -13.34 6.28 -17.00
N HIS A 120 -14.10 5.66 -16.10
CA HIS A 120 -15.55 5.50 -16.27
C HIS A 120 -16.29 6.83 -16.29
N LYS A 121 -15.87 7.79 -15.47
CA LYS A 121 -16.56 9.08 -15.35
C LYS A 121 -16.21 10.05 -16.48
N PHE A 122 -14.95 10.08 -16.90
CA PHE A 122 -14.42 11.13 -17.79
C PHE A 122 -13.97 10.61 -19.15
N LEU A 123 -13.62 9.33 -19.29
CA LEU A 123 -13.22 8.72 -20.55
C LEU A 123 -14.40 8.03 -21.26
N ALA A 124 -15.34 7.42 -20.52
CA ALA A 124 -16.50 6.75 -21.11
C ALA A 124 -17.36 7.61 -22.06
N PRO A 125 -17.53 8.94 -21.85
CA PRO A 125 -18.26 9.80 -22.79
C PRO A 125 -17.47 10.11 -24.08
N LEU A 126 -16.17 9.84 -24.11
CA LEU A 126 -15.23 10.22 -25.17
C LEU A 126 -14.80 8.99 -25.99
N LYS A 127 -15.74 8.40 -26.75
CA LYS A 127 -15.50 7.37 -27.80
C LYS A 127 -14.83 6.04 -27.35
N SER A 128 -15.16 4.97 -28.07
CA SER A 128 -14.48 3.67 -27.97
C SER A 128 -13.14 3.75 -28.72
N LEU A 129 -12.13 4.39 -28.13
CA LEU A 129 -10.78 4.42 -28.71
C LEU A 129 -10.21 3.00 -28.71
N SER A 130 -9.89 2.49 -29.91
CA SER A 130 -9.34 1.14 -30.12
C SER A 130 -7.82 1.05 -30.00
N SER A 131 -7.11 2.18 -30.03
CA SER A 131 -5.64 2.23 -29.97
C SER A 131 -5.12 3.44 -29.16
N ILE A 132 -3.88 3.33 -28.69
CA ILE A 132 -3.21 4.41 -27.93
C ILE A 132 -2.73 5.57 -28.81
N GLU A 133 -2.58 5.33 -30.11
CA GLU A 133 -2.09 6.32 -31.09
C GLU A 133 -3.08 7.46 -31.31
N GLU A 134 -4.35 7.25 -30.96
CA GLU A 134 -5.41 8.26 -31.00
C GLU A 134 -5.50 9.08 -29.70
N PHE A 135 -4.76 8.71 -28.65
CA PHE A 135 -4.85 9.36 -27.35
C PHE A 135 -3.81 10.46 -27.19
N SER A 136 -4.28 11.71 -27.17
CA SER A 136 -3.43 12.88 -27.11
C SER A 136 -2.90 13.16 -25.68
N ILE A 137 -1.80 13.89 -25.60
CA ILE A 137 -1.28 14.42 -24.33
C ILE A 137 -2.30 15.31 -23.60
N GLU A 138 -3.15 16.01 -24.35
CA GLU A 138 -4.22 16.85 -23.83
C GLU A 138 -5.23 16.02 -23.03
N GLU A 139 -5.65 14.89 -23.57
CA GLU A 139 -6.60 13.98 -22.93
C GLU A 139 -5.97 13.26 -21.74
N PHE A 140 -4.72 12.80 -21.87
CA PHE A 140 -3.99 12.17 -20.75
C PHE A 140 -3.84 13.13 -19.59
N PHE A 141 -3.40 14.36 -19.87
CA PHE A 141 -3.25 15.41 -18.86
C PHE A 141 -4.60 15.74 -18.21
N SER A 142 -5.67 15.83 -19.00
CA SER A 142 -7.02 16.04 -18.48
C SER A 142 -7.44 14.94 -17.51
N LEU A 143 -7.20 13.65 -17.82
CA LEU A 143 -7.49 12.55 -16.90
C LEU A 143 -6.72 12.67 -15.58
N VAL A 144 -5.43 13.01 -15.65
CA VAL A 144 -4.59 13.23 -14.48
C VAL A 144 -5.13 14.38 -13.63
N GLN A 145 -5.47 15.52 -14.24
CA GLN A 145 -6.05 16.65 -13.55
C GLN A 145 -7.40 16.30 -12.89
N GLN A 146 -8.27 15.58 -13.61
CA GLN A 146 -9.57 15.14 -13.09
C GLN A 146 -9.43 14.16 -11.93
N PHE A 147 -8.42 13.29 -11.93
CA PHE A 147 -8.13 12.38 -10.83
C PHE A 147 -7.79 13.14 -9.55
N PHE A 148 -6.80 14.02 -9.62
CA PHE A 148 -6.36 14.78 -8.44
C PHE A 148 -7.45 15.70 -7.94
N SER A 149 -8.13 16.42 -8.83
CA SER A 149 -9.25 17.29 -8.47
C SER A 149 -10.41 16.50 -7.83
N THR A 150 -10.80 15.35 -8.41
CA THR A 150 -11.90 14.53 -7.89
C THR A 150 -11.60 14.03 -6.48
N PHE A 151 -10.40 13.49 -6.25
CA PHE A 151 -10.09 12.83 -4.97
C PHE A 151 -9.59 13.79 -3.88
N ALA A 152 -9.09 14.98 -4.24
CA ALA A 152 -8.86 16.06 -3.29
C ALA A 152 -10.18 16.57 -2.68
N HIS A 153 -11.25 16.67 -3.47
CA HIS A 153 -12.56 17.15 -3.00
C HIS A 153 -13.50 16.04 -2.54
N PHE A 154 -13.08 14.77 -2.60
CA PHE A 154 -13.91 13.66 -2.19
C PHE A 154 -13.99 13.60 -0.66
N ASN A 155 -15.21 13.62 -0.11
CA ASN A 155 -15.41 13.49 1.33
C ASN A 155 -15.20 12.04 1.80
N TRP A 156 -13.95 11.65 2.03
CA TRP A 156 -13.54 10.32 2.47
C TRP A 156 -14.12 9.91 3.84
N SER A 157 -14.45 10.87 4.70
CA SER A 157 -15.01 10.61 6.03
C SER A 157 -16.47 10.14 5.97
N ALA A 158 -17.25 10.66 5.01
CA ALA A 158 -18.68 10.42 4.92
C ALA A 158 -19.07 9.46 3.79
N ASN A 159 -18.28 9.40 2.71
CA ASN A 159 -18.66 8.70 1.49
C ASN A 159 -17.79 7.47 1.22
N ALA A 160 -18.40 6.49 0.55
CA ALA A 160 -17.70 5.33 0.00
C ALA A 160 -17.62 5.45 -1.53
N LEU A 161 -16.43 5.26 -2.08
CA LEU A 161 -16.24 5.20 -3.52
C LEU A 161 -16.72 3.85 -4.04
N ARG A 162 -17.59 3.88 -5.05
CA ARG A 162 -18.09 2.71 -5.76
C ARG A 162 -17.90 2.94 -7.26
N LEU A 163 -17.28 1.98 -7.94
CA LEU A 163 -17.10 2.05 -9.39
C LEU A 163 -18.45 2.05 -10.13
N TYR A 164 -19.41 1.26 -9.65
CA TYR A 164 -20.74 1.13 -10.24
C TYR A 164 -21.81 1.62 -9.25
N PRO A 165 -22.55 2.71 -9.56
CA PRO A 165 -23.60 3.23 -8.68
C PRO A 165 -24.80 2.27 -8.51
N LYS A 166 -25.06 1.45 -9.53
CA LYS A 166 -26.27 0.61 -9.65
C LYS A 166 -26.07 -0.86 -9.26
N SER A 167 -24.82 -1.30 -9.06
CA SER A 167 -24.56 -2.68 -8.66
C SER A 167 -24.84 -2.83 -7.16
N TYR A 168 -25.99 -3.43 -6.89
CA TYR A 168 -26.46 -3.99 -5.63
C TYR A 168 -27.09 -3.02 -4.63
N LYS A 169 -28.43 -2.93 -4.75
CA LYS A 169 -29.35 -2.72 -3.64
C LYS A 169 -28.92 -3.57 -2.44
N GLN A 170 -28.25 -2.96 -1.47
CA GLN A 170 -28.58 -3.02 -0.05
C GLN A 170 -29.08 -4.38 0.49
N LYS A 171 -28.38 -5.49 0.22
CA LYS A 171 -28.66 -6.77 0.90
C LYS A 171 -27.48 -7.44 1.60
N THR A 172 -26.28 -6.87 1.57
CA THR A 172 -25.10 -7.53 2.20
C THR A 172 -24.24 -6.67 3.12
N LEU A 173 -24.54 -5.38 3.28
CA LEU A 173 -23.83 -4.52 4.25
C LEU A 173 -24.59 -4.32 5.57
N ALA A 174 -25.91 -4.56 5.60
CA ALA A 174 -26.74 -4.34 6.79
C ALA A 174 -26.60 -5.44 7.87
N GLY A 175 -25.77 -6.46 7.65
CA GLY A 175 -25.59 -7.57 8.62
C GLY A 175 -24.22 -8.25 8.59
N ARG A 176 -23.25 -7.76 7.81
CA ARG A 176 -21.89 -8.30 7.80
C ARG A 176 -20.99 -7.49 8.73
N SER A 177 -20.23 -8.22 9.56
CA SER A 177 -19.37 -7.77 10.67
C SER A 177 -18.66 -6.42 10.44
N LEU A 178 -18.51 -5.64 11.52
CA LEU A 178 -17.65 -4.43 11.64
C LEU A 178 -16.27 -4.60 10.98
N ALA A 179 -15.75 -5.83 10.87
CA ALA A 179 -14.49 -6.15 10.22
C ALA A 179 -14.43 -5.79 8.71
N HIS A 180 -15.56 -5.86 7.97
CA HIS A 180 -15.59 -5.55 6.52
C HIS A 180 -15.62 -4.05 6.20
N ASN A 181 -15.85 -3.21 7.20
CA ASN A 181 -15.93 -1.74 7.09
C ASN A 181 -14.72 -1.01 7.71
N ARG A 182 -13.65 -1.74 8.08
CA ARG A 182 -12.40 -1.15 8.54
C ARG A 182 -11.78 -0.27 7.45
N GLY A 183 -10.99 0.73 7.85
CA GLY A 183 -10.31 1.63 6.95
C GLY A 183 -10.97 3.01 6.85
N SER A 184 -10.18 4.06 7.00
CA SER A 184 -10.63 5.46 6.92
C SER A 184 -10.91 5.96 5.50
N MET A 185 -10.37 5.29 4.47
CA MET A 185 -10.74 5.48 3.06
C MET A 185 -11.59 4.31 2.59
N ARG A 186 -12.88 4.57 2.32
CA ARG A 186 -13.83 3.55 1.86
C ARG A 186 -13.81 3.43 0.34
N ILE A 187 -13.07 2.46 -0.18
CA ILE A 187 -12.98 2.12 -1.60
C ILE A 187 -13.53 0.71 -1.77
N ILE A 188 -14.71 0.59 -2.37
CA ILE A 188 -15.42 -0.67 -2.43
C ILE A 188 -14.96 -1.44 -3.67
N SER A 189 -14.53 -2.70 -3.47
CA SER A 189 -14.21 -3.61 -4.59
C SER A 189 -15.41 -3.66 -5.55
N PRO A 190 -15.20 -3.60 -6.88
CA PRO A 190 -16.27 -3.71 -7.87
C PRO A 190 -16.87 -5.12 -7.98
N SER A 191 -16.27 -6.12 -7.33
CA SER A 191 -16.67 -7.53 -7.40
C SER A 191 -16.99 -8.09 -6.01
N PRO A 192 -17.94 -9.04 -5.89
CA PRO A 192 -18.17 -9.74 -4.63
C PRO A 192 -16.87 -10.39 -4.12
N PRO A 193 -16.56 -10.29 -2.81
CA PRO A 193 -17.46 -9.89 -1.71
C PRO A 193 -17.63 -8.37 -1.45
N PHE A 194 -17.24 -7.48 -2.36
CA PHE A 194 -17.41 -6.01 -2.24
C PHE A 194 -16.76 -5.42 -0.97
N ASN A 195 -15.62 -5.96 -0.56
CA ASN A 195 -14.88 -5.51 0.61
C ASN A 195 -14.30 -4.10 0.42
N ASN A 196 -14.04 -3.39 1.52
CA ASN A 196 -13.23 -2.19 1.49
C ASN A 196 -11.77 -2.55 1.16
N THR A 197 -11.27 -2.12 0.00
CA THR A 197 -9.87 -2.35 -0.40
C THR A 197 -8.90 -1.42 0.33
N GLY A 198 -9.39 -0.27 0.82
CA GLY A 198 -8.67 0.68 1.68
C GLY A 198 -8.62 0.28 3.17
N ARG A 199 -8.82 -1.00 3.50
CA ARG A 199 -9.01 -1.49 4.89
C ARG A 199 -7.90 -1.17 5.90
N SER A 200 -6.68 -0.90 5.42
CA SER A 200 -5.53 -0.62 6.29
C SER A 200 -5.32 0.88 6.55
N THR A 201 -6.11 1.74 5.90
CA THR A 201 -6.02 3.18 6.13
C THR A 201 -6.56 3.58 7.49
N ILE A 202 -5.89 4.50 8.15
CA ILE A 202 -6.34 5.15 9.39
C ILE A 202 -6.59 6.63 9.08
N ASN A 203 -7.11 7.40 10.02
CA ASN A 203 -7.44 8.81 9.77
C ASN A 203 -6.19 9.58 9.35
N SER A 204 -5.06 9.37 10.04
CA SER A 204 -3.82 10.05 9.75
C SER A 204 -3.29 9.73 8.35
N THR A 205 -3.37 8.48 7.89
CA THR A 205 -2.92 8.14 6.53
C THR A 205 -3.92 8.56 5.45
N ARG A 206 -5.23 8.55 5.73
CA ARG A 206 -6.25 9.17 4.85
C ARG A 206 -5.95 10.65 4.65
N ASP A 207 -5.65 11.36 5.72
CA ASP A 207 -5.42 12.80 5.68
C ASP A 207 -4.15 13.11 4.88
N LEU A 208 -3.07 12.35 5.10
CA LEU A 208 -1.84 12.44 4.28
C LEU A 208 -2.09 12.15 2.79
N ILE A 209 -2.94 11.16 2.48
CA ILE A 209 -3.30 10.85 1.08
C ILE A 209 -4.11 12.01 0.47
N SER A 210 -5.04 12.59 1.22
CA SER A 210 -5.87 13.72 0.78
C SER A 210 -5.02 14.97 0.56
N GLU A 211 -4.13 15.29 1.51
CA GLU A 211 -3.13 16.36 1.38
C GLU A 211 -2.23 16.15 0.16
N GLY A 212 -1.85 14.90 -0.13
CA GLY A 212 -1.11 14.54 -1.34
C GLY A 212 -1.86 14.89 -2.63
N PHE A 213 -3.17 14.63 -2.70
CA PHE A 213 -4.00 15.04 -3.84
C PHE A 213 -4.11 16.56 -3.95
N GLU A 214 -4.37 17.24 -2.84
CA GLU A 214 -4.47 18.71 -2.77
C GLU A 214 -3.17 19.39 -3.21
N ARG A 215 -2.02 18.85 -2.82
CA ARG A 215 -0.71 19.36 -3.22
C ARG A 215 -0.52 19.34 -4.74
N VAL A 216 -0.98 18.27 -5.41
CA VAL A 216 -0.92 18.22 -6.88
C VAL A 216 -1.89 19.22 -7.50
N VAL A 217 -3.10 19.36 -6.96
CA VAL A 217 -4.05 20.39 -7.41
C VAL A 217 -3.43 21.79 -7.29
N GLN A 218 -2.81 22.11 -6.16
CA GLN A 218 -2.12 23.38 -5.94
C GLN A 218 -0.96 23.57 -6.92
N LEU A 219 -0.11 22.57 -7.13
CA LEU A 219 0.96 22.63 -8.12
C LEU A 219 0.40 22.99 -9.51
N LEU A 220 -0.66 22.31 -9.95
CA LEU A 220 -1.29 22.55 -11.25
C LEU A 220 -1.90 23.96 -11.40
N THR A 221 -2.25 24.64 -10.30
CA THR A 221 -2.69 26.05 -10.35
C THR A 221 -1.55 27.05 -10.54
N THR A 222 -0.32 26.66 -10.17
CA THR A 222 0.86 27.54 -10.20
C THR A 222 1.68 27.44 -11.48
N ILE A 223 1.58 26.33 -12.21
CA ILE A 223 2.39 26.08 -13.40
C ILE A 223 1.60 26.34 -14.68
N ASN A 224 2.30 26.71 -15.75
CA ASN A 224 1.70 26.82 -17.07
C ASN A 224 1.27 25.43 -17.57
N THR A 225 0.09 25.35 -18.19
CA THR A 225 -0.49 24.11 -18.74
C THR A 225 -1.13 24.33 -20.11
N ILE A 226 -0.86 25.47 -20.77
CA ILE A 226 -1.52 25.88 -22.01
C ILE A 226 -1.06 25.02 -23.19
N THR A 227 0.25 24.91 -23.43
CA THR A 227 0.77 24.15 -24.57
C THR A 227 0.91 22.66 -24.22
N SER A 228 1.10 21.81 -25.23
CA SER A 228 1.38 20.40 -25.01
C SER A 228 2.74 20.17 -24.34
N GLU A 229 3.75 21.03 -24.58
CA GLU A 229 5.04 20.99 -23.90
C GLU A 229 4.91 21.32 -22.41
N ASP A 230 4.12 22.35 -22.09
CA ASP A 230 3.82 22.73 -20.70
C ASP A 230 3.16 21.58 -19.94
N LYS A 231 2.23 20.85 -20.57
CA LYS A 231 1.57 19.67 -19.96
C LYS A 231 2.55 18.54 -19.69
N TRP A 232 3.48 18.26 -20.61
CA TRP A 232 4.56 17.29 -20.36
C TRP A 232 5.43 17.70 -19.17
N ASN A 233 5.78 18.98 -19.09
CA ASN A 233 6.56 19.50 -17.97
C ASN A 233 5.79 19.46 -16.64
N ALA A 234 4.47 19.68 -16.67
CA ALA A 234 3.61 19.52 -15.52
C ALA A 234 3.56 18.06 -15.01
N LEU A 235 3.39 17.08 -15.91
CA LEU A 235 3.41 15.67 -15.55
C LEU A 235 4.74 15.24 -14.93
N LYS A 236 5.88 15.74 -15.45
CA LYS A 236 7.21 15.50 -14.86
C LYS A 236 7.29 16.07 -13.45
N GLN A 237 6.89 17.32 -13.25
CA GLN A 237 6.89 17.97 -11.94
C GLN A 237 6.02 17.25 -10.91
N ILE A 238 4.87 16.70 -11.32
CA ILE A 238 4.03 15.85 -10.45
C ILE A 238 4.83 14.63 -9.96
N LEU A 239 5.56 13.94 -10.85
CA LEU A 239 6.36 12.76 -10.50
C LEU A 239 7.63 13.09 -9.69
N GLU A 240 8.08 14.35 -9.74
CA GLU A 240 9.24 14.88 -9.02
C GLU A 240 8.90 15.47 -7.65
N LEU A 241 7.61 15.51 -7.27
CA LEU A 241 7.20 15.95 -5.95
C LEU A 241 7.94 15.15 -4.86
N PRO A 242 8.55 15.83 -3.86
CA PRO A 242 9.37 15.16 -2.87
C PRO A 242 8.54 14.31 -1.92
N HIS A 243 9.12 13.19 -1.50
CA HIS A 243 8.67 12.41 -0.36
C HIS A 243 8.91 13.17 0.94
N GLU A 244 7.85 13.52 1.65
CA GLU A 244 7.93 14.31 2.87
C GLU A 244 7.82 13.42 4.12
N PHE A 245 8.75 12.49 4.30
CA PHE A 245 8.91 11.78 5.56
C PHE A 245 10.27 12.08 6.23
N PRO A 246 10.29 12.58 7.48
CA PRO A 246 9.15 13.05 8.26
C PRO A 246 8.69 14.44 7.80
N SER A 247 7.37 14.65 7.76
CA SER A 247 6.76 15.95 7.47
C SER A 247 7.07 16.96 8.58
N GLU A 248 6.80 18.24 8.33
CA GLU A 248 7.01 19.32 9.32
C GLU A 248 6.13 19.17 10.57
N LYS A 249 5.00 18.46 10.46
CA LYS A 249 4.09 18.17 11.57
C LYS A 249 4.68 17.13 12.55
N VAL A 250 5.59 16.28 12.09
CA VAL A 250 6.19 15.21 12.89
C VAL A 250 7.30 15.77 13.78
N LYS A 251 7.22 15.50 15.09
CA LYS A 251 8.19 15.98 16.09
C LYS A 251 9.03 14.86 16.67
N SER A 252 8.49 13.64 16.76
CA SER A 252 9.22 12.46 17.22
C SER A 252 9.00 11.28 16.28
N ILE A 253 9.94 10.33 16.31
CA ILE A 253 9.90 9.12 15.50
C ILE A 253 10.20 7.93 16.41
N LEU A 254 9.29 6.97 16.42
CA LEU A 254 9.57 5.61 16.89
C LEU A 254 10.37 4.90 15.80
N ARG A 255 11.64 4.64 16.09
CA ARG A 255 12.53 3.83 15.26
C ARG A 255 12.43 2.39 15.72
N LEU A 256 12.07 1.50 14.81
CA LEU A 256 12.19 0.05 14.97
C LEU A 256 13.43 -0.41 14.22
N THR A 257 14.32 -1.12 14.92
CA THR A 257 15.51 -1.72 14.34
C THR A 257 15.38 -3.24 14.41
N PHE A 258 15.58 -3.86 13.26
CA PHE A 258 15.53 -5.31 13.06
C PHE A 258 16.95 -5.79 12.78
N SER A 259 17.37 -6.89 13.39
CA SER A 259 18.65 -7.54 13.07
C SER A 259 18.48 -9.05 12.97
N SER A 260 19.26 -9.66 12.10
CA SER A 260 19.35 -11.12 11.91
C SER A 260 20.77 -11.54 11.54
N GLU A 261 21.01 -12.84 11.39
CA GLU A 261 22.32 -13.35 10.95
C GLU A 261 22.45 -13.27 9.41
N ASN A 262 21.35 -13.44 8.70
CA ASN A 262 21.31 -13.41 7.24
C ASN A 262 20.04 -12.72 6.70
N GLY A 263 20.04 -12.39 5.41
CA GLY A 263 18.94 -11.66 4.78
C GLY A 263 17.62 -12.42 4.65
N GLN A 264 17.66 -13.75 4.61
CA GLN A 264 16.43 -14.55 4.58
C GLN A 264 15.68 -14.44 5.91
N GLU A 265 16.39 -14.57 7.04
CA GLU A 265 15.84 -14.34 8.37
C GLU A 265 15.30 -12.91 8.50
N LEU A 266 16.05 -11.90 8.04
CA LEU A 266 15.59 -10.52 8.09
C LEU A 266 14.27 -10.34 7.34
N ASP A 267 14.16 -10.93 6.15
CA ASP A 267 12.96 -10.83 5.33
C ASP A 267 11.76 -11.57 5.94
N GLU A 268 11.97 -12.65 6.68
CA GLU A 268 10.92 -13.32 7.48
C GLU A 268 10.50 -12.44 8.66
N TRP A 269 11.47 -11.82 9.35
CA TRP A 269 11.23 -10.93 10.49
C TRP A 269 10.49 -9.65 10.08
N ILE A 270 10.87 -9.08 8.95
CA ILE A 270 10.18 -7.96 8.32
C ILE A 270 8.77 -8.41 7.90
N GLY A 271 8.60 -9.60 7.32
CA GLY A 271 7.28 -10.16 7.01
C GLY A 271 6.37 -10.25 8.24
N TRP A 272 6.91 -10.75 9.35
CA TRP A 272 6.21 -10.83 10.63
C TRP A 272 5.76 -9.45 11.13
N THR A 273 6.66 -8.46 11.07
CA THR A 273 6.38 -7.06 11.39
C THR A 273 5.24 -6.49 10.54
N LYS A 274 5.36 -6.64 9.22
CA LYS A 274 4.40 -6.11 8.23
C LYS A 274 2.97 -6.62 8.48
N SER A 275 2.83 -7.88 8.89
CA SER A 275 1.50 -8.46 9.17
C SER A 275 0.82 -7.89 10.43
N ARG A 276 1.56 -7.23 11.32
CA ARG A 276 1.08 -6.71 12.61
C ARG A 276 1.03 -5.20 12.67
N LEU A 277 1.80 -4.55 11.80
CA LEU A 277 1.93 -3.10 11.78
C LEU A 277 0.58 -2.39 11.69
N GLY A 278 -0.32 -2.86 10.81
CA GLY A 278 -1.65 -2.26 10.67
C GLY A 278 -2.46 -2.21 11.97
N HIS A 279 -2.39 -3.25 12.81
CA HIS A 279 -3.06 -3.26 14.11
C HIS A 279 -2.41 -2.28 15.09
N PHE A 280 -1.08 -2.22 15.11
CA PHE A 280 -0.36 -1.28 15.96
C PHE A 280 -0.65 0.18 15.59
N LEU A 281 -0.69 0.50 14.30
CA LEU A 281 -1.05 1.84 13.82
C LEU A 281 -2.48 2.23 14.23
N ASN A 282 -3.41 1.27 14.17
CA ASN A 282 -4.79 1.48 14.62
C ASN A 282 -4.87 1.70 16.15
N ASP A 283 -4.19 0.88 16.94
CA ASP A 283 -4.11 1.03 18.41
C ASP A 283 -3.49 2.40 18.79
N CYS A 284 -2.50 2.90 18.04
CA CYS A 284 -1.92 4.22 18.26
C CYS A 284 -2.93 5.36 18.02
N GLU A 285 -3.77 5.25 17.00
CA GLU A 285 -4.72 6.31 16.67
C GLU A 285 -6.00 6.23 17.51
N GLU A 286 -6.62 5.05 17.61
CA GLU A 286 -7.91 4.87 18.27
C GLU A 286 -7.79 4.87 19.80
N GLU A 287 -6.82 4.13 20.36
CA GLU A 287 -6.68 3.99 21.81
C GLU A 287 -5.83 5.10 22.44
N CYS A 288 -4.79 5.53 21.73
CA CYS A 288 -3.82 6.51 22.23
C CYS A 288 -4.08 7.93 21.74
N HIS A 289 -5.01 8.14 20.80
CA HIS A 289 -5.34 9.44 20.19
C HIS A 289 -4.13 10.16 19.61
N LEU A 290 -3.22 9.40 18.98
CA LEU A 290 -2.02 9.93 18.35
C LEU A 290 -2.23 10.11 16.85
N SER A 291 -1.78 11.24 16.32
CA SER A 291 -1.64 11.43 14.88
C SER A 291 -0.27 10.93 14.42
N ILE A 292 -0.27 10.10 13.38
CA ILE A 292 0.90 9.35 12.94
C ILE A 292 1.20 9.53 11.46
N GLN A 293 2.48 9.45 11.11
CA GLN A 293 2.95 9.36 9.74
C GLN A 293 3.86 8.15 9.63
N THR A 294 3.72 7.34 8.58
CA THR A 294 4.52 6.12 8.41
C THR A 294 5.49 6.25 7.25
N GLN A 295 6.67 5.63 7.38
CA GLN A 295 7.49 5.35 6.20
C GLN A 295 6.75 4.37 5.27
N ASN A 296 6.94 4.54 3.97
CA ASN A 296 6.40 3.66 2.92
C ASN A 296 7.30 2.48 2.56
N SER A 297 8.43 2.31 3.26
CA SER A 297 9.38 1.23 3.04
C SER A 297 10.20 0.97 4.30
N ILE A 298 10.81 -0.21 4.36
CA ILE A 298 11.80 -0.57 5.38
C ILE A 298 13.18 -0.45 4.73
N GLU A 299 14.09 0.24 5.41
CA GLU A 299 15.45 0.48 4.93
C GLU A 299 16.38 -0.65 5.37
N TYR A 300 17.00 -1.32 4.41
CA TYR A 300 17.97 -2.37 4.67
C TYR A 300 19.39 -1.79 4.82
N ARG A 301 20.16 -2.31 5.78
CA ARG A 301 21.56 -1.96 6.02
C ARG A 301 22.41 -3.22 6.21
N SER A 302 23.73 -3.02 6.28
CA SER A 302 24.69 -4.04 6.68
C SER A 302 24.59 -5.34 5.83
N ASN A 303 24.54 -5.22 4.50
CA ASN A 303 24.33 -6.34 3.58
C ASN A 303 23.02 -7.13 3.84
N ASN A 304 21.93 -6.41 4.11
CA ASN A 304 20.59 -6.97 4.35
C ASN A 304 20.47 -7.83 5.62
N ILE A 305 21.30 -7.59 6.64
CA ILE A 305 21.14 -8.24 7.96
C ILE A 305 20.53 -7.30 9.00
N GLU A 306 20.38 -6.01 8.67
CA GLU A 306 19.69 -5.03 9.50
C GLU A 306 18.60 -4.31 8.71
N GLY A 307 17.48 -4.03 9.37
CA GLY A 307 16.35 -3.28 8.82
C GLY A 307 15.93 -2.15 9.74
N PHE A 308 15.50 -1.02 9.17
CA PHE A 308 15.03 0.15 9.92
C PHE A 308 13.65 0.60 9.44
N TYR A 309 12.78 0.90 10.39
CA TYR A 309 11.45 1.43 10.12
C TYR A 309 11.08 2.56 11.07
N GLY A 310 10.64 3.68 10.51
CA GLY A 310 10.23 4.87 11.26
C GLY A 310 8.72 5.07 11.25
N ILE A 311 8.17 5.36 12.42
CA ILE A 311 6.80 5.85 12.60
C ILE A 311 6.88 7.21 13.26
N GLY A 312 6.48 8.24 12.54
CA GLY A 312 6.45 9.63 13.01
C GLY A 312 5.20 9.96 13.81
N PHE A 313 5.35 10.78 14.83
CA PHE A 313 4.29 11.29 15.69
C PHE A 313 4.38 12.81 15.80
N GLN A 314 3.21 13.47 15.94
CA GLN A 314 3.16 14.92 16.13
C GLN A 314 3.55 15.38 17.55
N LEU A 315 3.64 14.46 18.51
CA LEU A 315 4.14 14.74 19.86
C LEU A 315 5.67 14.80 19.87
N ASP A 316 6.22 15.65 20.74
CA ASP A 316 7.65 15.65 21.01
C ASP A 316 8.07 14.35 21.74
N PRO A 317 9.37 13.98 21.71
CA PRO A 317 9.85 12.74 22.31
C PRO A 317 9.52 12.60 23.80
N GLN A 318 9.54 13.68 24.58
CA GLN A 318 9.27 13.61 26.02
C GLN A 318 7.79 13.32 26.28
N SER A 319 6.90 14.00 25.56
CA SER A 319 5.45 13.79 25.66
C SER A 319 5.05 12.40 25.20
N LEU A 320 5.62 11.90 24.09
CA LEU A 320 5.39 10.53 23.63
C LEU A 320 5.90 9.51 24.66
N ASN A 321 7.09 9.73 25.22
CA ASN A 321 7.67 8.89 26.26
C ASN A 321 6.91 8.92 27.61
N ARG A 322 6.00 9.88 27.82
CA ARG A 322 5.10 9.92 28.99
C ARG A 322 3.72 9.32 28.72
N ASN A 323 3.38 9.04 27.46
CA ASN A 323 2.08 8.49 27.10
C ASN A 323 2.00 7.01 27.46
N ARG A 324 1.44 6.71 28.65
CA ARG A 324 1.32 5.34 29.16
C ARG A 324 0.58 4.40 28.20
N LYS A 325 -0.54 4.86 27.61
CA LYS A 325 -1.33 4.05 26.66
C LYS A 325 -0.49 3.64 25.45
N PHE A 326 0.32 4.56 24.94
CA PHE A 326 1.23 4.28 23.83
C PHE A 326 2.25 3.20 24.20
N PHE A 327 2.86 3.26 25.39
CA PHE A 327 3.78 2.20 25.83
C PHE A 327 3.09 0.85 26.01
N ASP A 328 1.88 0.85 26.55
CA ASP A 328 1.11 -0.39 26.72
C ASP A 328 0.80 -1.02 25.34
N CYS A 329 0.43 -0.21 24.34
CA CYS A 329 0.23 -0.65 22.95
C CYS A 329 1.53 -1.11 22.29
N LEU A 330 2.63 -0.35 22.47
CA LEU A 330 3.94 -0.70 21.93
C LEU A 330 4.46 -2.01 22.53
N LYS A 331 4.31 -2.20 23.84
CA LYS A 331 4.67 -3.45 24.51
C LYS A 331 3.85 -4.62 23.97
N LYS A 332 2.53 -4.48 23.87
CA LYS A 332 1.64 -5.49 23.27
C LYS A 332 2.06 -5.84 21.83
N PHE A 333 2.49 -4.85 21.04
CA PHE A 333 3.01 -5.08 19.69
C PHE A 333 4.34 -5.84 19.71
N LEU A 334 5.30 -5.43 20.53
CA LEU A 334 6.61 -6.06 20.66
C LEU A 334 6.53 -7.49 21.22
N ASP A 335 5.62 -7.76 22.14
CA ASP A 335 5.41 -9.09 22.73
C ASP A 335 4.98 -10.11 21.67
N GLN A 336 4.32 -9.70 20.58
CA GLN A 336 3.96 -10.58 19.48
C GLN A 336 5.16 -11.11 18.68
N PHE A 337 6.33 -10.46 18.79
CA PHE A 337 7.56 -10.96 18.15
C PHE A 337 8.09 -12.21 18.85
N ASN A 338 7.73 -12.42 20.12
CA ASN A 338 8.04 -13.66 20.83
C ASN A 338 7.26 -14.88 20.28
N LEU A 339 6.18 -14.63 19.54
CA LEU A 339 5.28 -15.66 19.01
C LEU A 339 5.59 -16.04 17.54
N CYS A 340 6.72 -15.58 16.99
CA CYS A 340 7.08 -15.86 15.59
C CYS A 340 7.43 -17.36 15.39
N PRO A 341 6.74 -18.10 14.49
CA PRO A 341 6.84 -19.55 14.33
C PRO A 341 8.24 -20.10 14.04
N ASN A 342 9.15 -19.26 13.52
CA ASN A 342 10.51 -19.62 13.15
C ASN A 342 11.55 -18.70 13.80
N ARG A 343 11.24 -18.14 14.98
CA ARG A 343 12.18 -17.23 15.63
C ARG A 343 13.48 -17.93 16.00
N THR A 344 14.60 -17.42 15.51
CA THR A 344 15.95 -17.80 15.93
C THR A 344 16.51 -16.77 16.91
N ASP A 345 17.55 -17.14 17.65
CA ASP A 345 18.21 -16.25 18.63
C ASP A 345 18.91 -15.04 17.96
N SER A 346 19.22 -15.15 16.67
CA SER A 346 19.77 -14.09 15.84
C SER A 346 18.74 -13.00 15.51
N MET A 347 17.45 -13.35 15.47
CA MET A 347 16.36 -12.43 15.14
C MET A 347 16.01 -11.53 16.34
N LYS A 348 16.47 -10.27 16.27
CA LYS A 348 16.24 -9.27 17.31
C LYS A 348 15.46 -8.08 16.78
N ILE A 349 14.67 -7.49 17.67
CA ILE A 349 13.99 -6.22 17.47
C ILE A 349 14.35 -5.30 18.63
N SER A 350 14.72 -4.07 18.31
CA SER A 350 14.87 -2.99 19.28
C SER A 350 14.05 -1.79 18.84
N GLN A 351 13.73 -0.93 19.81
CA GLN A 351 12.97 0.27 19.59
C GLN A 351 13.61 1.45 20.32
N ASP A 352 13.50 2.62 19.74
CA ASP A 352 13.86 3.88 20.38
C ASP A 352 13.04 5.04 19.82
N VAL A 353 12.81 6.06 20.65
CA VAL A 353 12.09 7.28 20.27
C VAL A 353 13.08 8.42 20.15
N ILE A 354 13.22 8.97 18.95
CA ILE A 354 14.12 10.10 18.67
C ILE A 354 13.37 11.31 18.13
N SER A 355 14.01 12.48 18.12
CA SER A 355 13.41 13.66 17.51
C SER A 355 13.40 13.54 15.98
N ALA A 356 12.45 14.20 15.33
CA ALA A 356 12.41 14.29 13.87
C ALA A 356 13.66 15.00 13.29
N HIS A 357 14.29 15.86 14.09
CA HIS A 357 15.54 16.53 13.73
C HIS A 357 16.71 15.55 13.70
N ASP A 358 16.90 14.76 14.76
CA ASP A 358 17.98 13.77 14.86
C ASP A 358 17.86 12.72 13.76
N TRP A 359 16.63 12.28 13.47
CA TRP A 359 16.36 11.37 12.37
C TRP A 359 16.78 11.92 11.00
N LYS A 360 16.53 13.21 10.72
CA LYS A 360 16.98 13.87 9.48
C LYS A 360 18.51 13.98 9.47
N LEU A 361 19.13 14.37 10.58
CA LEU A 361 20.58 14.49 10.70
C LEU A 361 21.30 13.18 10.38
N GLU A 362 20.87 12.06 10.98
CA GLU A 362 21.47 10.73 10.76
C GLU A 362 21.44 10.31 9.27
N ARG A 363 20.47 10.80 8.50
CA ARG A 363 20.32 10.49 7.07
C ARG A 363 21.10 11.43 6.15
N THR A 364 21.41 12.64 6.62
CA THR A 364 22.22 13.62 5.88
C THR A 364 23.72 13.47 6.12
N GLN A 365 24.14 12.82 7.22
CA GLN A 365 25.56 12.60 7.48
C GLN A 365 26.15 11.57 6.49
N PRO A 366 27.34 11.84 5.91
CA PRO A 366 28.03 10.87 5.09
C PRO A 366 28.33 9.63 5.94
N LYS A 367 27.96 8.45 5.45
CA LYS A 367 28.24 7.17 6.11
C LYS A 367 29.73 7.14 6.47
N PRO A 368 30.12 6.82 7.73
CA PRO A 368 31.53 6.66 8.05
C PRO A 368 32.09 5.59 7.11
N GLN A 369 33.02 6.00 6.24
CA GLN A 369 33.84 5.07 5.49
C GLN A 369 34.51 4.19 6.52
N ARG A 370 34.13 2.90 6.56
CA ARG A 370 34.91 1.91 7.29
C ARG A 370 36.33 1.98 6.72
N LEU A 371 37.24 2.62 7.46
CA LEU A 371 38.67 2.48 7.25
C LEU A 371 38.95 0.98 7.28
N ARG A 372 39.11 0.39 6.10
CA ARG A 372 39.67 -0.95 5.94
C ARG A 372 41.06 -0.88 6.59
N LYS A 373 41.21 -1.50 7.75
CA LYS A 373 42.51 -1.90 8.27
C LYS A 373 42.88 -3.24 7.67
#